data_AF-A0A1T1D1C1-F1
#
_entry.id   AF-A0A1T1D1C1-F1
#
_cell.length_a   1.000
_cell.length_b   1.000
_cell.length_c   1.000
_cell.angle_alpha   90.00
_cell.angle_beta   90.00
_cell.angle_gamma   90.00
#
_symmetry.space_group_name_H-M   'P 1'
#
loop_
_entity.id
_entity.type
_entity.pdbx_description
1 polymer ?
#
loop_
_entity_poly.entity_id
_entity_poly.type
_entity_poly.pdbx_seq_one_letter_code
_entity_poly.pdbx_strand_id
1 'polypeptide(L)'
;MSTLVIISSMAAPGLGVGATLPAHAHANRCITIKETTFTTVTSSTLAGDPPHLHCLRIEANTLLNDLDLDGLSRLNHLIIKNNNDLRTIDLTKMTNLTYLRIDNNDNLETIKLPESPVLQNLYITNNRSLVSFRDDWIHSAIFTLTCLVIQNNDNLIEINFPKLKSLTCLTIDNNKCLTKIKLPELVNFIRFRITNNAELKTVYLPKLVNFVDLNIENNKSLSKINEGIPP
;
A
#
# COMPACT_ATOMS: atom_id res chain seq x y z
N MET A 1 -4.38 -29.17 -17.19
CA MET A 1 -2.98 -28.71 -17.27
C MET A 1 -2.80 -27.67 -16.19
N SER A 2 -2.15 -28.05 -15.09
CA SER A 2 -1.97 -27.17 -13.92
C SER A 2 -0.81 -26.23 -14.19
N THR A 3 -1.11 -24.96 -14.40
CA THR A 3 -0.14 -23.91 -14.69
C THR A 3 0.73 -23.65 -13.46
N LEU A 4 2.03 -23.64 -13.70
CA LEU A 4 3.13 -23.44 -12.76
C LEU A 4 2.90 -22.22 -11.84
N VAL A 5 2.80 -22.43 -10.52
CA VAL A 5 3.11 -21.36 -9.56
C VAL A 5 4.61 -21.10 -9.73
N ILE A 6 5.01 -19.96 -10.30
CA ILE A 6 6.41 -19.57 -10.28
C ILE A 6 6.74 -19.18 -8.84
N ILE A 7 7.08 -20.16 -8.01
CA ILE A 7 7.75 -19.93 -6.72
C ILE A 7 9.19 -19.54 -7.07
N SER A 8 9.40 -18.30 -7.52
CA SER A 8 10.75 -17.76 -7.67
C SER A 8 11.28 -17.45 -6.28
N SER A 9 11.81 -18.49 -5.65
CA SER A 9 12.69 -18.34 -4.51
C SER A 9 13.96 -17.71 -5.05
N MET A 10 14.31 -16.48 -4.64
CA MET A 10 15.54 -15.85 -5.11
C MET A 10 16.74 -16.66 -4.61
N ALA A 11 17.40 -17.38 -5.52
CA ALA A 11 18.82 -17.67 -5.50
C ALA A 11 19.41 -17.25 -6.85
N ALA A 12 20.67 -16.80 -6.84
CA ALA A 12 21.42 -16.20 -7.95
C ALA A 12 21.30 -16.94 -9.32
N PRO A 13 21.52 -16.27 -10.46
CA PRO A 13 21.13 -16.78 -11.77
C PRO A 13 21.98 -17.99 -12.20
N GLY A 14 21.31 -19.11 -12.50
CA GLY A 14 21.94 -20.28 -13.12
C GLY A 14 21.00 -21.49 -13.30
N LEU A 15 20.66 -21.77 -14.56
CA LEU A 15 20.31 -23.07 -15.17
C LEU A 15 19.03 -23.84 -14.75
N GLY A 16 18.24 -24.18 -15.79
CA GLY A 16 17.87 -25.58 -16.05
C GLY A 16 16.43 -26.00 -15.75
N VAL A 17 15.72 -26.43 -16.79
CA VAL A 17 14.34 -26.96 -16.78
C VAL A 17 14.34 -28.44 -16.37
N GLY A 18 13.42 -28.86 -15.50
CA GLY A 18 12.96 -30.25 -15.41
C GLY A 18 12.80 -30.84 -14.00
N ALA A 19 11.64 -31.48 -13.82
CA ALA A 19 11.30 -32.45 -12.76
C ALA A 19 10.99 -31.92 -11.34
N THR A 20 9.96 -32.56 -10.77
CA THR A 20 9.47 -32.54 -9.38
C THR A 20 10.40 -31.86 -8.37
N LEU A 21 9.92 -30.80 -7.72
CA LEU A 21 10.68 -30.09 -6.69
C LEU A 21 11.00 -31.02 -5.51
N PRO A 22 12.28 -31.21 -5.15
CA PRO A 22 12.67 -31.84 -3.91
C PRO A 22 12.21 -30.99 -2.73
N ALA A 23 11.84 -31.65 -1.65
CA ALA A 23 11.45 -31.08 -0.37
C ALA A 23 12.61 -30.33 0.33
N HIS A 24 13.13 -29.24 -0.25
CA HIS A 24 14.17 -28.39 0.33
C HIS A 24 13.87 -26.88 0.20
N ALA A 25 12.59 -26.49 0.27
CA ALA A 25 12.17 -25.10 0.42
C ALA A 25 12.28 -24.62 1.89
N HIS A 26 13.45 -24.73 2.51
CA HIS A 26 13.67 -24.33 3.91
C HIS A 26 14.39 -22.98 4.10
N ALA A 27 14.61 -22.17 3.04
CA ALA A 27 15.42 -20.95 3.14
C ALA A 27 14.76 -19.63 2.67
N ASN A 28 13.62 -19.65 1.97
CA ASN A 28 13.11 -18.44 1.30
C ASN A 28 11.77 -17.97 1.89
N ARG A 29 11.82 -16.89 2.69
CA ARG A 29 10.67 -16.26 3.37
C ARG A 29 9.85 -15.30 2.47
N CYS A 30 10.12 -15.30 1.16
CA CYS A 30 9.44 -14.50 0.14
C CYS A 30 8.83 -15.42 -0.92
N ILE A 31 7.55 -15.24 -1.24
CA ILE A 31 6.87 -15.87 -2.37
C ILE A 31 6.42 -14.78 -3.37
N THR A 32 6.48 -15.10 -4.66
CA THR A 32 5.91 -14.27 -5.73
C THR A 32 4.86 -15.08 -6.48
N ILE A 33 3.65 -14.55 -6.65
CA ILE A 33 2.60 -15.10 -7.51
C ILE A 33 2.48 -14.15 -8.70
N LYS A 34 2.87 -14.61 -9.89
CA LYS A 34 2.89 -13.76 -11.08
C LYS A 34 2.37 -14.47 -12.32
N GLU A 35 1.63 -13.73 -13.15
CA GLU A 35 1.14 -14.20 -14.46
C GLU A 35 0.36 -15.52 -14.38
N THR A 36 -0.38 -15.71 -13.28
CA THR A 36 -1.20 -16.91 -13.08
C THR A 36 -2.59 -16.75 -13.65
N THR A 37 -3.27 -17.88 -13.85
CA THR A 37 -4.69 -17.93 -14.23
C THR A 37 -5.61 -18.01 -13.01
N PHE A 38 -5.09 -17.76 -11.81
CA PHE A 38 -5.89 -17.82 -10.59
C PHE A 38 -6.86 -16.63 -10.55
N THR A 39 -8.12 -16.93 -10.28
CA THR A 39 -9.14 -15.91 -9.98
C THR A 39 -9.11 -15.50 -8.52
N THR A 40 -8.58 -16.38 -7.65
CA THR A 40 -8.46 -16.18 -6.21
C THR A 40 -7.10 -16.66 -5.73
N VAL A 41 -6.46 -15.88 -4.87
CA VAL A 41 -5.28 -16.28 -4.09
C VAL A 41 -5.69 -16.45 -2.64
N THR A 42 -5.43 -17.63 -2.09
CA THR A 42 -5.68 -17.96 -0.67
C THR A 42 -4.38 -18.36 0.02
N SER A 43 -4.35 -18.45 1.35
CA SER A 43 -3.22 -19.08 2.05
C SER A 43 -2.95 -20.53 1.63
N SER A 44 -3.97 -21.26 1.16
CA SER A 44 -3.79 -22.62 0.60
C SER A 44 -3.24 -22.63 -0.82
N THR A 45 -3.36 -21.54 -1.59
CA THR A 45 -2.66 -21.41 -2.88
C THR A 45 -1.15 -21.28 -2.73
N LEU A 46 -0.67 -20.92 -1.53
CA LEU A 46 0.74 -20.80 -1.20
C LEU A 46 1.26 -22.17 -0.72
N ALA A 47 1.74 -23.00 -1.66
CA ALA A 47 2.32 -24.30 -1.33
C ALA A 47 3.63 -24.12 -0.53
N GLY A 48 3.62 -24.49 0.75
CA GLY A 48 4.78 -24.47 1.64
C GLY A 48 4.61 -23.55 2.86
N ASP A 49 4.51 -24.18 4.03
CA ASP A 49 4.58 -23.62 5.38
C ASP A 49 4.19 -22.13 5.57
N PRO A 50 2.89 -21.79 5.46
CA PRO A 50 2.37 -20.44 5.70
C PRO A 50 2.81 -19.78 7.04
N PRO A 51 3.06 -20.48 8.17
CA PRO A 51 3.50 -19.83 9.40
C PRO A 51 4.95 -19.32 9.38
N HIS A 52 5.69 -19.39 8.27
CA HIS A 52 7.03 -18.80 8.15
C HIS A 52 7.17 -17.78 7.00
N LEU A 53 6.09 -17.50 6.26
CA LEU A 53 6.11 -16.53 5.17
C LEU A 53 6.16 -15.10 5.74
N HIS A 54 7.20 -14.35 5.39
CA HIS A 54 7.33 -12.94 5.80
C HIS A 54 7.06 -11.98 4.64
N CYS A 55 7.12 -12.47 3.41
CA CYS A 55 7.11 -11.63 2.22
C CYS A 55 6.29 -12.27 1.09
N LEU A 56 5.41 -11.47 0.49
CA LEU A 56 4.52 -11.91 -0.57
C LEU A 56 4.44 -10.83 -1.64
N ARG A 57 4.59 -11.25 -2.89
CA ARG A 57 4.38 -10.40 -4.06
C ARG A 57 3.32 -11.02 -4.94
N ILE A 58 2.30 -10.26 -5.31
CA ILE A 58 1.22 -10.69 -6.19
C ILE A 58 1.21 -9.74 -7.37
N GLU A 59 1.70 -10.20 -8.52
CA GLU A 59 2.04 -9.32 -9.64
C GLU A 59 1.41 -9.80 -10.95
N ALA A 60 0.84 -8.90 -11.75
CA ALA A 60 0.43 -9.20 -13.13
C ALA A 60 -0.51 -10.41 -13.27
N ASN A 61 -1.40 -10.64 -12.30
CA ASN A 61 -2.45 -11.67 -12.40
C ASN A 61 -3.72 -10.99 -12.90
N THR A 62 -3.89 -10.94 -14.22
CA THR A 62 -4.96 -10.16 -14.86
C THR A 62 -6.36 -10.71 -14.60
N LEU A 63 -6.49 -11.97 -14.16
CA LEU A 63 -7.77 -12.61 -13.83
C LEU A 63 -8.06 -12.65 -12.33
N LEU A 64 -7.09 -12.25 -11.50
CA LEU A 64 -7.21 -12.27 -10.04
C LEU A 64 -8.20 -11.18 -9.62
N ASN A 65 -9.33 -11.60 -9.07
CA ASN A 65 -10.40 -10.71 -8.63
C ASN A 65 -10.71 -10.85 -7.14
N ASP A 66 -10.13 -11.85 -6.47
CA ASP A 66 -10.28 -12.07 -5.04
C ASP A 66 -8.96 -12.43 -4.35
N LEU A 67 -8.83 -12.00 -3.10
CA LEU A 67 -7.62 -12.16 -2.30
C LEU A 67 -7.98 -12.48 -0.85
N ASP A 68 -7.66 -13.71 -0.42
CA ASP A 68 -7.80 -14.16 0.96
C ASP A 68 -6.41 -14.48 1.56
N LEU A 69 -5.85 -13.53 2.30
CA LEU A 69 -4.55 -13.69 2.96
C LEU A 69 -4.70 -14.17 4.41
N ASP A 70 -5.84 -14.74 4.78
CA ASP A 70 -6.04 -15.23 6.14
C ASP A 70 -5.05 -16.33 6.52
N GLY A 71 -4.57 -16.27 7.77
CA GLY A 71 -3.51 -17.16 8.26
C GLY A 71 -2.08 -16.72 7.93
N LEU A 72 -1.86 -15.70 7.10
CA LEU A 72 -0.52 -15.14 6.82
C LEU A 72 -0.10 -14.06 7.84
N SER A 73 -0.30 -14.34 9.13
CA SER A 73 -0.17 -13.35 10.21
C SER A 73 1.25 -12.81 10.40
N ARG A 74 2.29 -13.51 9.91
CA ARG A 74 3.71 -13.09 10.01
C ARG A 74 4.20 -12.29 8.81
N LEU A 75 3.34 -12.04 7.84
CA LEU A 75 3.68 -11.25 6.67
C LEU A 75 4.08 -9.84 7.10
N ASN A 76 5.32 -9.46 6.81
CA ASN A 76 5.88 -8.16 7.12
C ASN A 76 6.17 -7.30 5.87
N HIS A 77 6.12 -7.90 4.69
CA HIS A 77 6.34 -7.24 3.40
C HIS A 77 5.31 -7.74 2.38
N LEU A 78 4.50 -6.83 1.85
CA LEU A 78 3.48 -7.16 0.84
C LEU A 78 3.56 -6.21 -0.35
N ILE A 79 3.60 -6.78 -1.55
CA ILE A 79 3.48 -6.07 -2.82
C ILE A 79 2.30 -6.65 -3.60
N ILE A 80 1.37 -5.80 -4.02
CA ILE A 80 0.25 -6.16 -4.90
C ILE A 80 0.29 -5.22 -6.09
N LYS A 81 0.61 -5.76 -7.28
CA LYS A 81 0.84 -4.95 -8.47
C LYS A 81 0.19 -5.52 -9.73
N ASN A 82 -0.36 -4.67 -10.61
CA ASN A 82 -0.85 -5.08 -11.93
C ASN A 82 -1.92 -6.19 -11.87
N ASN A 83 -2.77 -6.24 -10.83
CA ASN A 83 -3.89 -7.18 -10.74
C ASN A 83 -5.19 -6.43 -11.01
N ASN A 84 -5.41 -6.11 -12.29
CA ASN A 84 -6.43 -5.14 -12.68
C ASN A 84 -7.87 -5.58 -12.42
N ASP A 85 -8.14 -6.86 -12.20
CA ASP A 85 -9.49 -7.35 -11.86
C ASP A 85 -9.79 -7.33 -10.35
N LEU A 86 -8.79 -7.05 -9.49
CA LEU A 86 -9.01 -6.86 -8.06
C LEU A 86 -9.83 -5.59 -7.81
N ARG A 87 -10.96 -5.74 -7.13
CA ARG A 87 -11.82 -4.61 -6.72
C ARG A 87 -11.65 -4.21 -5.27
N THR A 88 -11.29 -5.16 -4.42
CA THR A 88 -11.16 -4.96 -2.98
C THR A 88 -9.90 -5.65 -2.48
N ILE A 89 -9.30 -5.08 -1.44
CA ILE A 89 -8.21 -5.70 -0.71
C ILE A 89 -8.50 -5.53 0.78
N ASP A 90 -8.62 -6.63 1.51
CA ASP A 90 -8.78 -6.63 2.96
C ASP A 90 -7.48 -7.09 3.63
N LEU A 91 -6.76 -6.15 4.25
CA LEU A 91 -5.52 -6.41 4.97
C LEU A 91 -5.66 -6.34 6.48
N THR A 92 -6.89 -6.29 7.01
CA THR A 92 -7.15 -6.03 8.44
C THR A 92 -6.44 -7.00 9.39
N LYS A 93 -6.19 -8.24 8.93
CA LYS A 93 -5.52 -9.30 9.70
C LYS A 93 -3.98 -9.26 9.64
N MET A 94 -3.37 -8.42 8.80
CA MET A 94 -1.92 -8.39 8.58
C MET A 94 -1.21 -7.35 9.44
N THR A 95 -1.35 -7.48 10.76
CA THR A 95 -0.87 -6.54 11.77
C THR A 95 0.65 -6.47 11.92
N ASN A 96 1.40 -7.37 11.28
CA ASN A 96 2.87 -7.39 11.28
C ASN A 96 3.50 -6.72 10.04
N LEU A 97 2.68 -6.14 9.14
CA LEU A 97 3.20 -5.46 7.95
C LEU A 97 4.05 -4.25 8.33
N THR A 98 5.31 -4.27 7.85
CA THR A 98 6.27 -3.16 7.93
C THR A 98 6.38 -2.40 6.60
N TYR A 99 6.11 -3.09 5.49
CA TYR A 99 6.14 -2.56 4.13
C TYR A 99 4.90 -3.01 3.37
N LEU A 100 4.19 -2.04 2.77
CA LEU A 100 3.05 -2.29 1.89
C LEU A 100 3.17 -1.44 0.62
N ARG A 101 3.08 -2.09 -0.53
CA ARG A 101 2.94 -1.45 -1.83
C ARG A 101 1.75 -2.01 -2.60
N ILE A 102 0.84 -1.13 -2.99
CA ILE A 102 -0.30 -1.44 -3.85
C ILE A 102 -0.22 -0.53 -5.07
N ASP A 103 0.08 -1.10 -6.22
CA ASP A 103 0.48 -0.34 -7.42
C ASP A 103 -0.20 -0.84 -8.69
N ASN A 104 -0.77 0.05 -9.51
CA ASN A 104 -1.37 -0.32 -10.79
C ASN A 104 -2.44 -1.42 -10.67
N ASN A 105 -3.40 -1.29 -9.76
CA ASN A 105 -4.60 -2.14 -9.73
C ASN A 105 -5.79 -1.28 -10.12
N ASP A 106 -6.02 -1.14 -11.43
CA ASP A 106 -6.87 -0.07 -11.99
C ASP A 106 -8.33 -0.11 -11.51
N ASN A 107 -8.91 -1.29 -11.32
CA ASN A 107 -10.28 -1.46 -10.84
C ASN A 107 -10.40 -1.58 -9.32
N LEU A 108 -9.31 -1.35 -8.58
CA LEU A 108 -9.31 -1.40 -7.12
C LEU A 108 -10.10 -0.22 -6.56
N GLU A 109 -11.26 -0.50 -5.98
CA GLU A 109 -12.19 0.49 -5.44
C GLU A 109 -11.95 0.76 -3.96
N THR A 110 -11.56 -0.27 -3.20
CA THR A 110 -11.41 -0.18 -1.73
C THR A 110 -10.20 -0.95 -1.21
N ILE A 111 -9.57 -0.39 -0.18
CA ILE A 111 -8.48 -1.02 0.58
C ILE A 111 -8.81 -0.87 2.06
N LYS A 112 -8.80 -1.98 2.80
CA LYS A 112 -8.82 -1.94 4.26
C LYS A 112 -7.42 -2.24 4.78
N LEU A 113 -6.81 -1.27 5.45
CA LEU A 113 -5.46 -1.41 6.00
C LEU A 113 -5.47 -2.20 7.31
N PRO A 114 -4.36 -2.89 7.65
CA PRO A 114 -4.19 -3.45 8.99
C PRO A 114 -4.07 -2.33 10.01
N GLU A 115 -4.56 -2.57 11.22
CA GLU A 115 -4.11 -1.84 12.41
C GLU A 115 -2.70 -2.35 12.78
N SER A 116 -1.71 -1.98 11.95
CA SER A 116 -0.32 -2.41 12.11
C SER A 116 0.48 -1.34 12.86
N PRO A 117 0.86 -1.55 14.13
CA PRO A 117 1.69 -0.60 14.87
C PRO A 117 3.11 -0.51 14.30
N VAL A 118 3.51 -1.45 13.44
CA VAL A 118 4.87 -1.59 12.90
C VAL A 118 4.98 -1.22 11.42
N LEU A 119 3.91 -0.74 10.78
CA LEU A 119 3.96 -0.30 9.39
C LEU A 119 4.87 0.93 9.28
N GLN A 120 5.88 0.86 8.42
CA GLN A 120 6.87 1.92 8.24
C GLN A 120 6.76 2.58 6.88
N ASN A 121 6.41 1.81 5.83
CA ASN A 121 6.35 2.29 4.47
C ASN A 121 5.06 1.88 3.79
N LEU A 122 4.35 2.86 3.23
CA LEU A 122 3.07 2.69 2.56
C LEU A 122 3.07 3.41 1.22
N TYR A 123 2.93 2.64 0.15
CA TYR A 123 2.88 3.13 -1.23
C TYR A 123 1.57 2.72 -1.89
N ILE A 124 0.74 3.69 -2.25
CA ILE A 124 -0.53 3.50 -2.96
C ILE A 124 -0.48 4.30 -4.26
N THR A 125 -0.16 3.63 -5.37
CA THR A 125 0.11 4.29 -6.64
C THR A 125 -0.71 3.72 -7.79
N ASN A 126 -1.20 4.58 -8.69
CA ASN A 126 -1.88 4.16 -9.92
C ASN A 126 -3.09 3.23 -9.69
N ASN A 127 -3.87 3.40 -8.62
CA ASN A 127 -5.11 2.66 -8.40
C ASN A 127 -6.29 3.56 -8.80
N ARG A 128 -6.56 3.64 -10.11
CA ARG A 128 -7.40 4.70 -10.68
C ARG A 128 -8.84 4.72 -10.17
N SER A 129 -9.40 3.56 -9.81
CA SER A 129 -10.77 3.43 -9.28
C SER A 129 -10.88 3.63 -7.76
N LEU A 130 -9.77 3.84 -7.04
CA LEU A 130 -9.77 3.98 -5.59
C LEU A 130 -10.44 5.31 -5.19
N VAL A 131 -11.61 5.25 -4.57
CA VAL A 131 -12.40 6.46 -4.25
C VAL A 131 -12.03 7.06 -2.89
N SER A 132 -11.72 6.20 -1.93
CA SER A 132 -11.37 6.62 -0.57
C SER A 132 -10.19 5.83 -0.03
N PHE A 133 -9.28 6.53 0.63
CA PHE A 133 -8.19 5.94 1.37
C PHE A 133 -8.16 6.56 2.75
N ARG A 134 -8.79 5.86 3.69
CA ARG A 134 -8.95 6.28 5.08
C ARG A 134 -8.45 5.17 5.99
N ASP A 135 -7.87 5.56 7.11
CA ASP A 135 -7.84 4.67 8.26
C ASP A 135 -9.05 4.93 9.15
N ASP A 136 -9.64 3.85 9.67
CA ASP A 136 -10.67 3.87 10.71
C ASP A 136 -10.10 3.29 12.02
N TRP A 137 -8.79 3.47 12.25
CA TRP A 137 -8.08 2.81 13.36
C TRP A 137 -8.58 3.31 14.72
N ILE A 138 -9.18 2.40 15.51
CA ILE A 138 -9.82 2.72 16.79
C ILE A 138 -8.80 2.68 17.94
N HIS A 139 -7.77 1.83 17.86
CA HIS A 139 -6.77 1.68 18.90
C HIS A 139 -5.53 2.52 18.55
N SER A 140 -5.22 3.47 19.43
CA SER A 140 -4.15 4.47 19.30
C SER A 140 -2.72 3.89 19.38
N ALA A 141 -2.43 2.77 18.71
CA ALA A 141 -1.07 2.28 18.65
C ALA A 141 -0.24 3.25 17.80
N ILE A 142 0.82 3.78 18.41
CA ILE A 142 1.76 4.74 17.83
C ILE A 142 2.24 4.17 16.49
N PHE A 143 1.77 4.76 15.39
CA PHE A 143 2.14 4.32 14.05
C PHE A 143 3.61 4.66 13.80
N THR A 144 4.40 3.64 13.47
CA THR A 144 5.79 3.81 13.01
C THR A 144 5.86 4.25 11.55
N LEU A 145 4.74 4.66 10.93
CA LEU A 145 4.74 5.02 9.52
C LEU A 145 5.69 6.19 9.34
N THR A 146 6.75 5.97 8.58
CA THR A 146 7.79 6.99 8.32
C THR A 146 7.72 7.50 6.90
N CYS A 147 7.12 6.74 5.98
CA CYS A 147 7.04 7.06 4.57
C CYS A 147 5.63 6.74 4.05
N LEU A 148 4.95 7.78 3.55
CA LEU A 148 3.65 7.67 2.90
C LEU A 148 3.73 8.25 1.48
N VAL A 149 3.41 7.44 0.49
CA VAL A 149 3.37 7.85 -0.92
C VAL A 149 2.02 7.48 -1.52
N ILE A 150 1.29 8.48 -2.01
CA ILE A 150 -0.03 8.34 -2.63
C ILE A 150 0.01 9.10 -3.96
N GLN A 151 0.04 8.38 -5.08
CA GLN A 151 0.21 9.00 -6.40
C GLN A 151 -0.72 8.42 -7.47
N ASN A 152 -1.19 9.26 -8.40
CA ASN A 152 -1.95 8.81 -9.57
C ASN A 152 -3.20 7.98 -9.23
N ASN A 153 -3.87 8.24 -8.09
CA ASN A 153 -5.15 7.62 -7.76
C ASN A 153 -6.26 8.59 -8.21
N ASP A 154 -6.61 8.53 -9.50
CA ASP A 154 -7.41 9.55 -10.18
C ASP A 154 -8.75 9.83 -9.49
N ASN A 155 -9.43 8.81 -8.95
CA ASN A 155 -10.74 8.94 -8.30
C ASN A 155 -10.68 9.18 -6.78
N LEU A 156 -9.49 9.27 -6.18
CA LEU A 156 -9.34 9.42 -4.74
C LEU A 156 -9.83 10.81 -4.29
N ILE A 157 -10.84 10.86 -3.41
CA ILE A 157 -11.49 12.13 -3.01
C ILE A 157 -10.92 12.70 -1.71
N GLU A 158 -10.53 11.86 -0.77
CA GLU A 158 -10.06 12.26 0.55
C GLU A 158 -8.93 11.33 1.05
N ILE A 159 -7.93 11.95 1.67
CA ILE A 159 -6.91 11.29 2.48
C ILE A 159 -7.12 11.72 3.93
N ASN A 160 -7.30 10.74 4.82
CA ASN A 160 -7.51 10.99 6.24
C ASN A 160 -6.73 9.98 7.09
N PHE A 161 -5.71 10.48 7.80
CA PHE A 161 -4.97 9.72 8.81
C PHE A 161 -5.02 10.44 10.16
N PRO A 162 -6.11 10.29 10.93
CA PRO A 162 -6.37 11.05 12.16
C PRO A 162 -5.36 10.81 13.28
N LYS A 163 -4.56 9.74 13.23
CA LYS A 163 -3.64 9.35 14.30
C LYS A 163 -2.16 9.39 13.89
N LEU A 164 -1.85 9.76 12.65
CA LEU A 164 -0.48 9.79 12.15
C LEU A 164 0.29 10.98 12.74
N LYS A 165 1.33 10.69 13.53
CA LYS A 165 2.06 11.71 14.33
C LYS A 165 3.32 12.24 13.68
N SER A 166 4.01 11.42 12.92
CA SER A 166 5.30 11.77 12.33
C SER A 166 5.44 11.08 10.99
N LEU A 167 6.09 11.76 10.05
CA LEU A 167 6.60 11.16 8.83
C LEU A 167 8.04 11.65 8.64
N THR A 168 8.85 10.90 7.90
CA THR A 168 10.09 11.42 7.31
C THR A 168 9.88 11.78 5.84
N CYS A 169 8.91 11.11 5.19
CA CYS A 169 8.54 11.30 3.81
C CYS A 169 7.01 11.31 3.65
N LEU A 170 6.49 12.37 3.05
CA LEU A 170 5.14 12.41 2.50
C LEU A 170 5.21 12.83 1.03
N THR A 171 4.60 12.05 0.15
CA THR A 171 4.37 12.45 -1.25
C THR A 171 2.92 12.16 -1.63
N ILE A 172 2.16 13.21 -1.95
CA ILE A 172 0.81 13.14 -2.47
C ILE A 172 0.79 13.85 -3.81
N ASP A 173 0.83 13.10 -4.90
CA ASP A 173 1.05 13.67 -6.22
C ASP A 173 0.04 13.18 -7.26
N ASN A 174 -0.49 14.10 -8.07
CA ASN A 174 -1.35 13.78 -9.21
C ASN A 174 -2.58 12.92 -8.85
N ASN A 175 -3.26 13.22 -7.73
CA ASN A 175 -4.55 12.62 -7.40
C ASN A 175 -5.66 13.59 -7.84
N LYS A 176 -6.19 13.38 -9.06
CA LYS A 176 -6.99 14.39 -9.78
C LYS A 176 -8.27 14.80 -9.05
N CYS A 177 -8.98 13.86 -8.42
CA CYS A 177 -10.22 14.13 -7.68
C CYS A 177 -10.00 14.46 -6.19
N LEU A 178 -8.75 14.54 -5.72
CA LEU A 178 -8.48 14.71 -4.30
C LEU A 178 -8.87 16.11 -3.86
N THR A 179 -9.81 16.22 -2.92
CA THR A 179 -10.31 17.52 -2.44
C THR A 179 -9.82 17.88 -1.05
N LYS A 180 -9.48 16.88 -0.22
CA LYS A 180 -9.18 17.06 1.21
C LYS A 180 -8.04 16.16 1.67
N ILE A 181 -7.13 16.73 2.45
CA ILE A 181 -6.10 16.01 3.19
C ILE A 181 -6.23 16.36 4.67
N LYS A 182 -6.32 15.36 5.55
CA LYS A 182 -6.42 15.54 7.01
C LYS A 182 -5.39 14.68 7.74
N LEU A 183 -4.39 15.32 8.33
CA LEU A 183 -3.38 14.70 9.19
C LEU A 183 -3.30 15.51 10.51
N PRO A 184 -4.37 15.49 11.33
CA PRO A 184 -4.54 16.38 12.48
C PRO A 184 -3.46 16.25 13.56
N GLU A 185 -2.88 15.06 13.67
CA GLU A 185 -1.88 14.73 14.68
C GLU A 185 -0.44 14.85 14.17
N LEU A 186 -0.23 15.20 12.90
CA LEU A 186 1.10 15.26 12.31
C LEU A 186 1.89 16.44 12.86
N VAL A 187 2.97 16.16 13.60
CA VAL A 187 3.81 17.16 14.27
C VAL A 187 5.06 17.50 13.48
N ASN A 188 5.70 16.48 12.90
CA ASN A 188 7.03 16.60 12.30
C ASN A 188 7.09 15.93 10.92
N PHE A 189 7.82 16.55 9.99
CA PHE A 189 8.33 15.89 8.80
C PHE A 189 9.71 16.36 8.34
N ILE A 190 10.33 15.60 7.42
CA ILE A 190 11.56 16.03 6.74
C ILE A 190 11.21 16.51 5.34
N ARG A 191 10.65 15.64 4.50
CA ARG A 191 10.27 15.97 3.11
C ARG A 191 8.78 15.78 2.88
N PHE A 192 8.12 16.83 2.42
CA PHE A 192 6.69 16.87 2.18
C PHE A 192 6.40 17.48 0.82
N ARG A 193 5.83 16.68 -0.07
CA ARG A 193 5.41 17.09 -1.40
C ARG A 193 3.93 16.79 -1.58
N ILE A 194 3.12 17.83 -1.73
CA ILE A 194 1.74 17.72 -2.18
C ILE A 194 1.68 18.45 -3.53
N THR A 195 1.70 17.73 -4.64
CA THR A 195 1.80 18.36 -5.95
C THR A 195 0.74 17.88 -6.92
N ASN A 196 0.37 18.73 -7.87
CA ASN A 196 -0.49 18.35 -8.99
C ASN A 196 -1.87 17.77 -8.59
N ASN A 197 -2.42 18.15 -7.43
CA ASN A 197 -3.78 17.76 -7.03
C ASN A 197 -4.74 18.91 -7.36
N ALA A 198 -5.18 18.97 -8.62
CA ALA A 198 -5.90 20.13 -9.17
C ALA A 198 -7.17 20.51 -8.38
N GLU A 199 -7.88 19.53 -7.83
CA GLU A 199 -9.13 19.71 -7.06
C GLU A 199 -8.92 19.86 -5.55
N LEU A 200 -7.66 19.84 -5.06
CA LEU A 200 -7.37 19.90 -3.63
C LEU A 200 -7.74 21.27 -3.08
N LYS A 201 -8.68 21.32 -2.14
CA LYS A 201 -9.20 22.57 -1.56
C LYS A 201 -8.63 22.88 -0.19
N THR A 202 -8.40 21.84 0.61
CA THR A 202 -8.00 21.99 2.02
C THR A 202 -6.96 20.95 2.43
N VAL A 203 -5.92 21.43 3.11
CA VAL A 203 -4.92 20.59 3.80
C VAL A 203 -5.00 20.90 5.29
N TYR A 204 -5.24 19.91 6.15
CA TYR A 204 -5.41 20.10 7.60
C TYR A 204 -4.29 19.41 8.39
N LEU A 205 -3.39 20.23 8.93
CA LEU A 205 -2.12 19.93 9.62
C LEU A 205 -1.91 20.86 10.85
N PRO A 206 -2.88 20.98 11.76
CA PRO A 206 -2.89 21.99 12.83
C PRO A 206 -1.74 21.86 13.85
N LYS A 207 -1.14 20.67 13.98
CA LYS A 207 -0.04 20.41 14.92
C LYS A 207 1.34 20.44 14.28
N LEU A 208 1.44 20.80 13.00
CA LEU A 208 2.70 20.81 12.30
C LEU A 208 3.62 21.90 12.86
N VAL A 209 4.79 21.50 13.37
CA VAL A 209 5.78 22.44 13.94
C VAL A 209 7.12 22.38 13.19
N ASN A 210 7.60 21.19 12.81
CA ASN A 210 8.94 21.04 12.24
C ASN A 210 8.91 20.46 10.83
N PHE A 211 9.57 21.14 9.90
CA PHE A 211 9.82 20.67 8.55
C PHE A 211 11.14 21.15 7.96
N VAL A 212 11.68 20.38 7.01
CA VAL A 212 12.87 20.76 6.23
C VAL A 212 12.47 21.24 4.83
N ASP A 213 11.62 20.49 4.14
CA ASP A 213 11.21 20.77 2.76
C ASP A 213 9.70 20.59 2.60
N LEU A 214 9.03 21.65 2.16
CA LEU A 214 7.60 21.73 1.91
C LEU A 214 7.36 22.26 0.50
N ASN A 215 6.89 21.37 -0.38
CA ASN A 215 6.45 21.72 -1.73
C ASN A 215 4.93 21.44 -1.86
N ILE A 216 4.14 22.48 -2.16
CA ILE A 216 2.69 22.41 -2.37
C ILE A 216 2.29 22.93 -3.78
N GLU A 217 3.15 22.75 -4.78
CA GLU A 217 2.94 23.30 -6.12
C GLU A 217 1.79 22.63 -6.89
N ASN A 218 1.22 23.36 -7.86
CA ASN A 218 0.22 22.84 -8.80
C ASN A 218 -1.08 22.30 -8.15
N ASN A 219 -1.44 22.77 -6.96
CA ASN A 219 -2.75 22.52 -6.35
C ASN A 219 -3.68 23.72 -6.59
N LYS A 220 -4.15 23.88 -7.83
CA LYS A 220 -4.81 25.11 -8.30
C LYS A 220 -6.06 25.51 -7.51
N SER A 221 -6.78 24.55 -6.91
CA SER A 221 -7.98 24.80 -6.11
C SER A 221 -7.69 25.03 -4.62
N LEU A 222 -6.43 24.96 -4.20
CA LEU A 222 -6.06 25.03 -2.79
C LEU A 222 -6.31 26.46 -2.29
N SER A 223 -7.11 26.57 -1.24
CA SER A 223 -7.49 27.85 -0.66
C SER A 223 -7.25 27.94 0.84
N LYS A 224 -6.92 26.82 1.50
CA LYS A 224 -6.63 26.76 2.95
C LYS A 224 -5.60 25.69 3.30
N ILE A 225 -4.64 26.06 4.12
CA ILE A 225 -3.80 25.13 4.90
C ILE A 225 -4.14 25.39 6.35
N ASN A 226 -4.61 24.40 7.10
CA ASN A 226 -5.16 24.56 8.45
C ASN A 226 -6.42 25.45 8.49
N GLU A 227 -7.10 25.45 9.63
CA GLU A 227 -8.23 26.37 9.81
C GLU A 227 -7.73 27.81 9.85
N GLY A 228 -8.21 28.62 8.90
CA GLY A 228 -8.00 30.07 8.89
C GLY A 228 -6.69 30.56 8.27
N ILE A 229 -5.78 29.69 7.83
CA ILE A 229 -4.53 30.12 7.17
C ILE A 229 -4.65 29.87 5.66
N PRO A 230 -4.57 30.93 4.81
CA PRO A 230 -4.49 30.74 3.36
C PRO A 230 -3.17 30.05 2.97
N PRO A 231 -3.16 29.31 1.84
CA PRO A 231 -2.02 28.53 1.38
C PRO A 231 -0.83 29.38 0.93
#